data_AF-A0A2V9XG36-F1
#
_entry.id   AF-A0A2V9XG36-F1
#
_cell.length_a   1.000
_cell.length_b   1.000
_cell.length_c   1.000
_cell.angle_alpha   90.00
_cell.angle_beta   90.00
_cell.angle_gamma   90.00
#
_symmetry.space_group_name_H-M   'P 1'
#
loop_
_entity.id
_entity.type
_entity.pdbx_description
1 polymer ?
#
loop_
_entity_poly.entity_id
_entity_poly.type
_entity_poly.pdbx_seq_one_letter_code
_entity_poly.pdbx_strand_id
1 'polypeptide(L)'
;MSSKLGLNVLRLSLGIVILIEAVMFVLPSAAHDFARTHMPGFVRLVVGFGEILGCVLLLIPRTAVRGAWLLLAVFVMAILLHLLHGLYGIGSLVIYAAAAFAIAVGKSN
;
A
#
# COMPACT_ATOMS: atom_id res chain seq x y z
N MET A 1 26.55 -4.91 -7.07
CA MET A 1 25.57 -3.86 -6.67
C MET A 1 25.28 -4.05 -5.18
N SER A 2 25.31 -2.99 -4.36
CA SER A 2 25.12 -3.14 -2.90
C SER A 2 23.65 -3.38 -2.57
N SER A 3 23.31 -4.47 -1.87
CA SER A 3 21.92 -4.83 -1.51
C SER A 3 21.19 -3.71 -0.77
N LYS A 4 21.92 -2.87 -0.03
CA LYS A 4 21.40 -1.69 0.66
C LYS A 4 20.87 -0.60 -0.29
N LEU A 5 21.55 -0.41 -1.43
CA LEU A 5 21.12 0.54 -2.46
C LEU A 5 19.79 0.08 -3.07
N GLY A 6 19.69 -1.22 -3.41
CA GLY A 6 18.47 -1.81 -3.98
C GLY A 6 17.26 -1.66 -3.05
N LEU A 7 17.41 -1.96 -1.77
CA LEU A 7 16.33 -1.78 -0.79
C LEU A 7 15.92 -0.32 -0.60
N ASN A 8 16.86 0.63 -0.69
CA ASN A 8 16.54 2.05 -0.60
C ASN A 8 15.78 2.54 -1.83
N VAL A 9 16.17 2.11 -3.03
CA VAL A 9 15.42 2.41 -4.27
C VAL A 9 14.02 1.81 -4.19
N LEU A 10 13.89 0.54 -3.82
CA LEU A 10 12.61 -0.14 -3.66
C LEU A 10 11.70 0.59 -2.66
N ARG A 11 12.25 1.03 -1.52
CA ARG A 11 11.53 1.80 -0.51
C ARG A 11 10.99 3.13 -1.05
N LEU A 12 11.82 3.88 -1.77
CA LEU A 12 11.43 5.16 -2.33
C LEU A 12 10.38 4.98 -3.43
N SER A 13 10.61 4.04 -4.36
CA SER A 13 9.67 3.75 -5.44
C SER A 13 8.31 3.29 -4.90
N LEU A 14 8.29 2.31 -3.99
CA LEU A 14 7.05 1.82 -3.39
C LEU A 14 6.33 2.95 -2.62
N GLY A 15 7.05 3.67 -1.75
CA GLY A 15 6.44 4.73 -0.95
C GLY A 15 5.83 5.86 -1.77
N ILE A 16 6.48 6.26 -2.88
CA ILE A 16 5.97 7.33 -3.75
C ILE A 16 4.77 6.86 -4.56
N VAL A 17 4.87 5.70 -5.23
CA VAL A 17 3.79 5.16 -6.07
C VAL A 17 2.51 4.97 -5.27
N ILE A 18 2.62 4.31 -4.11
CA ILE A 18 1.46 4.01 -3.27
C ILE A 18 0.90 5.27 -2.62
N LEU A 19 1.74 6.25 -2.26
CA LEU A 19 1.23 7.52 -1.74
C LEU A 19 0.37 8.25 -2.78
N ILE A 20 0.78 8.26 -4.05
CA ILE A 20 -0.01 8.86 -5.14
C ILE A 20 -1.33 8.10 -5.31
N GLU A 21 -1.27 6.77 -5.43
CA GLU A 21 -2.45 5.93 -5.58
C GLU A 21 -3.44 6.11 -4.41
N ALA A 22 -2.96 6.11 -3.17
CA ALA A 22 -3.78 6.25 -1.98
C ALA A 22 -4.41 7.64 -1.85
N VAL A 23 -3.69 8.71 -2.22
CA VAL A 23 -4.26 10.07 -2.27
C VAL A 23 -5.36 10.12 -3.33
N MET A 24 -5.13 9.60 -4.54
CA MET A 24 -6.15 9.55 -5.59
C MET A 24 -7.37 8.74 -5.16
N PHE A 25 -7.18 7.67 -4.39
CA PHE A 25 -8.25 6.79 -3.91
C PHE A 25 -9.13 7.45 -2.84
N VAL A 26 -8.57 8.31 -1.98
CA VAL A 26 -9.35 9.03 -0.95
C VAL A 26 -10.14 10.20 -1.54
N LEU A 27 -9.71 10.76 -2.67
CA LEU A 27 -10.39 11.89 -3.32
C LEU A 27 -11.87 11.58 -3.68
N PRO A 28 -12.76 12.59 -3.70
CA PRO A 28 -14.19 12.38 -3.95
C PRO A 28 -14.53 11.76 -5.31
N SER A 29 -13.66 11.95 -6.31
CA SER A 29 -13.80 11.36 -7.64
C SER A 29 -13.89 9.83 -7.58
N ALA A 30 -13.07 9.18 -6.75
CA ALA A 30 -13.07 7.74 -6.56
C ALA A 30 -14.24 7.22 -5.69
N ALA A 31 -14.96 8.12 -4.99
CA ALA A 31 -16.07 7.72 -4.12
C ALA A 31 -17.26 7.18 -4.91
N HIS A 32 -17.51 7.77 -6.09
CA HIS A 32 -18.63 7.37 -6.96
C HIS A 32 -18.44 5.96 -7.52
N ASP A 33 -17.21 5.60 -7.91
CA ASP A 33 -16.89 4.26 -8.38
C ASP A 33 -16.91 3.25 -7.23
N PHE A 34 -16.38 3.63 -6.06
CA PHE A 34 -16.42 2.77 -4.87
C PHE A 34 -17.86 2.51 -4.38
N ALA A 35 -18.78 3.47 -4.52
CA ALA A 35 -20.18 3.27 -4.13
C ALA A 35 -20.86 2.13 -4.91
N ARG A 36 -20.36 1.78 -6.10
CA ARG A 36 -20.86 0.64 -6.90
C ARG A 36 -20.48 -0.73 -6.32
N THR A 37 -19.54 -0.76 -5.37
CA THR A 37 -19.11 -2.00 -4.69
C THR A 37 -20.03 -2.43 -3.55
N HIS A 38 -21.06 -1.63 -3.24
CA HIS A 38 -21.97 -1.81 -2.09
C HIS A 38 -21.28 -1.79 -0.72
N MET A 39 -20.00 -1.42 -0.64
CA MET A 39 -19.30 -1.29 0.63
C MET A 39 -19.61 0.03 1.33
N PRO A 40 -19.61 0.04 2.68
CA PRO A 40 -19.63 1.28 3.43
C PRO A 40 -18.46 2.17 3.05
N GLY A 41 -18.73 3.45 2.76
CA GLY A 41 -17.70 4.41 2.33
C GLY A 41 -16.53 4.57 3.33
N PHE A 42 -16.72 4.23 4.60
CA PHE A 42 -15.64 4.25 5.59
C PHE A 42 -14.54 3.22 5.28
N VAL A 43 -14.84 2.09 4.62
CA VAL A 43 -13.84 1.06 4.27
C VAL A 43 -12.81 1.65 3.32
N ARG A 44 -13.27 2.41 2.31
CA ARG A 44 -12.41 3.18 1.40
C ARG A 44 -11.47 4.11 2.15
N LEU A 45 -12.00 4.84 3.14
CA LEU A 45 -11.22 5.78 3.94
C LEU A 45 -10.18 5.06 4.81
N VAL A 46 -10.55 3.94 5.45
CA VAL A 46 -9.63 3.16 6.27
C VAL A 46 -8.48 2.59 5.44
N VAL A 47 -8.78 2.02 4.26
CA VAL A 47 -7.75 1.50 3.34
C VAL A 47 -6.87 2.64 2.84
N GLY A 48 -7.46 3.69 2.26
CA GLY A 48 -6.69 4.79 1.66
C GLY A 48 -5.85 5.57 2.68
N PHE A 49 -6.39 5.91 3.85
CA PHE A 49 -5.59 6.56 4.90
C PHE A 49 -4.58 5.60 5.54
N GLY A 50 -4.89 4.31 5.60
CA GLY A 50 -3.94 3.27 6.03
C GLY A 50 -2.72 3.21 5.11
N GLU A 51 -2.94 3.27 3.80
CA GLU A 51 -1.88 3.33 2.79
C GLU A 51 -1.08 4.63 2.89
N ILE A 52 -1.74 5.79 3.02
CA ILE A 52 -1.05 7.08 3.20
C ILE A 52 -0.15 7.04 4.45
N LEU A 53 -0.68 6.59 5.60
CA LEU A 53 0.10 6.50 6.84
C LEU A 53 1.26 5.52 6.68
N GLY A 54 1.01 4.36 6.08
CA GLY A 54 2.02 3.36 5.76
C GLY A 54 3.15 3.92 4.90
N CYS A 55 2.82 4.68 3.86
CA CYS A 55 3.77 5.34 2.97
C CYS A 55 4.60 6.41 3.67
N VAL A 56 3.96 7.28 4.47
CA VAL A 56 4.67 8.30 5.24
C VAL A 56 5.69 7.66 6.18
N LEU A 57 5.29 6.61 6.90
CA LEU A 57 6.19 5.85 7.77
C LEU A 57 7.28 5.12 6.97
N LEU A 58 6.96 4.58 5.79
CA LEU A 58 7.91 3.88 4.92
C LEU A 58 9.01 4.81 4.40
N LEU A 59 8.63 6.02 3.97
CA LEU A 59 9.54 7.00 3.37
C LEU A 59 10.54 7.57 4.39
N ILE A 60 10.16 7.66 5.65
CA ILE A 60 11.05 8.08 6.75
C ILE A 60 11.97 6.91 7.14
N PRO A 61 13.31 7.03 7.00
CA PRO A 61 14.23 5.91 7.20
C PRO A 61 14.14 5.23 8.57
N ARG A 62 13.89 6.00 9.63
CA ARG A 62 13.80 5.49 11.00
C ARG A 62 12.55 4.65 11.26
N THR A 63 11.48 4.87 10.50
CA THR A 63 10.19 4.17 10.66
C THR A 63 9.90 3.21 9.51
N ALA A 64 10.83 3.06 8.56
CA ALA A 64 10.62 2.33 7.32
C ALA A 64 10.09 0.90 7.52
N VAL A 65 10.64 0.16 8.50
CA VAL A 65 10.21 -1.22 8.80
C VAL A 65 8.75 -1.25 9.31
N ARG A 66 8.37 -0.28 10.15
CA ARG A 66 6.98 -0.17 10.65
C ARG A 66 6.01 0.20 9.53
N GLY A 67 6.41 1.14 8.68
CA GLY A 67 5.63 1.51 7.49
C GLY A 67 5.45 0.34 6.53
N ALA A 68 6.50 -0.45 6.31
CA ALA A 68 6.45 -1.63 5.47
C ALA A 68 5.49 -2.71 6.00
N TRP A 69 5.53 -3.01 7.30
CA TRP A 69 4.58 -3.95 7.92
C TRP A 69 3.13 -3.45 7.87
N LEU A 70 2.92 -2.14 8.12
CA LEU A 70 1.60 -1.53 7.99
C LEU A 70 1.07 -1.64 6.56
N LEU A 71 1.86 -1.26 5.57
CA LEU A 71 1.50 -1.37 4.15
C LEU A 71 1.20 -2.81 3.75
N LEU A 72 2.01 -3.77 4.21
CA LEU A 72 1.75 -5.18 3.95
C LEU A 72 0.37 -5.61 4.48
N ALA A 73 0.02 -5.25 5.71
CA ALA A 73 -1.28 -5.56 6.29
C ALA A 73 -2.42 -4.90 5.51
N VAL A 74 -2.26 -3.64 5.09
CA VAL A 74 -3.27 -2.92 4.31
C VAL A 74 -3.42 -3.50 2.90
N PHE A 75 -2.34 -3.86 2.21
CA PHE A 75 -2.42 -4.51 0.91
C PHE A 75 -3.07 -5.88 0.97
N VAL A 76 -2.78 -6.68 2.00
CA VAL A 76 -3.47 -7.97 2.21
C VAL A 76 -4.97 -7.74 2.37
N MET A 77 -5.38 -6.78 3.19
CA MET A 77 -6.79 -6.40 3.32
C MET A 77 -7.36 -5.96 1.95
N ALA A 78 -6.69 -5.07 1.23
CA ALA A 78 -7.13 -4.57 -0.06
C ALA A 78 -7.27 -5.70 -1.11
N ILE A 79 -6.35 -6.67 -1.15
CA ILE A 79 -6.44 -7.86 -2.01
C ILE A 79 -7.69 -8.66 -1.68
N LEU A 80 -7.94 -8.93 -0.40
CA LEU A 80 -9.13 -9.69 0.03
C LEU A 80 -10.41 -8.96 -0.37
N LEU A 81 -10.45 -7.63 -0.20
CA LEU A 81 -11.58 -6.82 -0.67
C LEU A 81 -11.74 -6.97 -2.18
N HIS A 82 -10.70 -6.79 -2.98
CA HIS A 82 -10.81 -6.92 -4.45
C HIS A 82 -11.31 -8.30 -4.89
N LEU A 83 -10.83 -9.38 -4.27
CA LEU A 83 -11.28 -10.75 -4.54
C LEU A 83 -12.75 -10.95 -4.20
N LEU A 84 -13.22 -10.42 -3.07
CA LEU A 84 -14.61 -10.57 -2.62
C LEU A 84 -15.61 -9.89 -3.58
N HIS A 85 -15.20 -8.85 -4.31
CA HIS A 85 -16.05 -8.14 -5.27
C HIS A 85 -15.86 -8.59 -6.72
N GLY A 86 -15.03 -9.61 -6.98
CA GLY A 86 -14.76 -10.10 -8.34
C GLY A 86 -13.93 -9.13 -9.20
N LEU A 87 -13.18 -8.21 -8.57
CA LEU A 87 -12.27 -7.29 -9.25
C LEU A 87 -10.86 -7.92 -9.30
N TYR A 88 -10.57 -8.65 -10.38
CA TYR A 88 -9.36 -9.47 -10.49
C TYR A 88 -8.08 -8.71 -10.90
N GLY A 89 -8.12 -7.38 -11.01
CA GLY A 89 -6.97 -6.53 -11.32
C GLY A 89 -5.96 -6.36 -10.18
N ILE A 90 -5.69 -7.40 -9.39
CA ILE A 90 -4.90 -7.34 -8.15
C ILE A 90 -3.38 -7.57 -8.34
N GLY A 91 -2.91 -7.78 -9.56
CA GLY A 91 -1.51 -8.13 -9.83
C GLY A 91 -0.50 -7.12 -9.27
N SER A 92 -0.79 -5.83 -9.41
CA SER A 92 0.03 -4.75 -8.83
C SER A 92 0.06 -4.81 -7.31
N LEU A 93 -1.09 -5.01 -6.64
CA LEU A 93 -1.19 -5.13 -5.18
C LEU A 93 -0.33 -6.27 -4.64
N VAL A 94 -0.30 -7.42 -5.31
CA VAL A 94 0.54 -8.55 -4.90
C VAL A 94 2.03 -8.18 -4.99
N ILE A 95 2.44 -7.50 -6.06
CA ILE A 95 3.82 -7.01 -6.23
C ILE A 95 4.17 -5.98 -5.15
N TYR A 96 3.25 -5.06 -4.83
CA TYR A 96 3.42 -4.06 -3.80
C TYR A 96 3.54 -4.68 -2.40
N ALA A 97 2.73 -5.70 -2.10
CA ALA A 97 2.84 -6.49 -0.88
C ALA A 97 4.20 -7.21 -0.78
N ALA A 98 4.64 -7.86 -1.86
CA ALA A 98 5.95 -8.51 -1.90
C ALA A 98 7.10 -7.50 -1.70
N ALA A 99 7.01 -6.32 -2.30
CA ALA A 99 7.99 -5.25 -2.12
C ALA A 99 8.02 -4.74 -0.68
N ALA A 100 6.85 -4.51 -0.06
CA ALA A 100 6.74 -4.11 1.34
C ALA A 100 7.38 -5.16 2.26
N PHE A 101 7.07 -6.44 2.04
CA PHE A 101 7.66 -7.54 2.80
C PHE A 101 9.18 -7.60 2.65
N ALA A 102 9.70 -7.48 1.42
CA ALA A 102 11.13 -7.47 1.14
C ALA A 102 11.85 -6.32 1.86
N ILE A 103 11.25 -5.12 1.92
CA ILE A 103 11.78 -3.98 2.67
C ILE A 103 11.76 -4.27 4.18
N ALA A 104 10.67 -4.83 4.70
CA ALA A 104 10.51 -5.10 6.12
C ALA A 104 11.55 -6.11 6.63
N VAL A 105 11.72 -7.22 5.90
CA VAL A 105 12.69 -8.27 6.24
C VAL A 105 14.12 -7.80 5.96
N GLY A 106 14.36 -7.22 4.79
CA GLY A 106 15.72 -6.85 4.34
C GLY A 106 16.37 -5.71 5.13
N LYS A 107 15.59 -4.86 5.82
CA LYS A 107 16.11 -3.80 6.70
C LYS A 107 16.15 -4.18 8.18
N SER A 108 15.59 -5.34 8.55
CA SER A 108 15.63 -5.87 9.92
C SER A 108 16.88 -6.72 10.19
N ASN A 109 17.57 -7.15 9.13
CA ASN A 109 18.84 -7.87 9.15
C ASN A 109 20.02 -6.91 8.97
#